data_AF-A0ABD2XI80-F1
#
_entry.id   AF-A0ABD2XI80-F1
#
_cell.length_a   1.000
_cell.length_b   1.000
_cell.length_c   1.000
_cell.angle_alpha   90.00
_cell.angle_beta   90.00
_cell.angle_gamma   90.00
#
_symmetry.space_group_name_H-M   'P 1'
#
loop_
_entity.id
_entity.type
_entity.pdbx_description
1 polymer ?
#
loop_
_entity_poly.entity_id
_entity_poly.type
_entity_poly.pdbx_seq_one_letter_code
_entity_poly.pdbx_strand_id
1 'polypeptide(L)'
;MTEFIEKLKNIPMHMDYEGQARAERLSRIIVTLFGVVGFIWGYIIQQFSQTIYILGAGFVLAFIITVPPWPMYRRKPLDWQAPQFQVTESQTKTKKKK
;
A
#
# COMPACT_ATOMS: atom_id res chain seq x y z
N MET A 1 -11.68 -25.67 -1.68
CA MET A 1 -12.19 -24.52 -0.88
C MET A 1 -11.32 -24.26 0.36
N THR A 2 -10.85 -25.29 1.07
CA THR A 2 -10.01 -25.15 2.27
C THR A 2 -8.58 -24.66 1.98
N GLU A 3 -7.92 -25.18 0.95
CA GLU A 3 -6.51 -24.80 0.65
C GLU A 3 -6.32 -23.31 0.32
N PHE A 4 -7.30 -22.68 -0.33
CA PHE A 4 -7.24 -21.25 -0.64
C PHE A 4 -7.39 -20.39 0.62
N ILE A 5 -8.28 -20.78 1.53
CA ILE A 5 -8.46 -20.11 2.83
C ILE A 5 -7.19 -20.26 3.67
N GLU A 6 -6.55 -21.42 3.62
CA GLU A 6 -5.31 -21.68 4.35
C GLU A 6 -4.14 -20.84 3.79
N LYS A 7 -4.03 -20.73 2.45
CA LYS A 7 -3.08 -19.80 1.81
C LYS A 7 -3.34 -18.35 2.21
N LEU A 8 -4.59 -17.90 2.27
CA LEU A 8 -4.96 -16.55 2.72
C LEU A 8 -4.60 -16.32 4.20
N LYS A 9 -4.84 -17.31 5.05
CA LYS A 9 -4.55 -17.24 6.50
C LYS A 9 -3.04 -17.20 6.79
N ASN A 10 -2.23 -17.81 5.94
CA ASN A 10 -0.77 -17.81 6.05
C ASN A 10 -0.10 -16.58 5.41
N ILE A 11 -0.86 -15.60 4.91
CA ILE A 11 -0.28 -14.36 4.39
C ILE A 11 0.15 -13.48 5.57
N PRO A 12 1.43 -13.07 5.66
CA PRO A 12 1.89 -12.14 6.68
C PRO A 12 1.12 -10.81 6.58
N MET A 13 0.45 -10.37 7.62
CA MET A 13 -0.33 -9.11 7.58
C MET A 13 0.55 -7.85 7.57
N HIS A 14 1.87 -8.00 7.68
CA HIS A 14 2.79 -6.89 7.67
C HIS A 14 2.98 -6.35 6.23
N MET A 15 2.83 -5.04 6.06
CA MET A 15 3.08 -4.34 4.80
C MET A 15 4.15 -3.28 5.04
N ASP A 16 5.17 -3.25 4.18
CA ASP A 16 6.25 -2.27 4.29
C ASP A 16 5.74 -0.87 3.93
N TYR A 17 6.35 0.17 4.52
CA TYR A 17 6.02 1.56 4.21
C TYR A 17 6.18 1.90 2.72
N GLU A 18 7.30 1.48 2.09
CA GLU A 18 7.48 1.60 0.64
C GLU A 18 6.44 0.80 -0.15
N GLY A 19 6.02 -0.35 0.38
CA GLY A 19 5.00 -1.22 -0.19
C GLY A 19 3.64 -0.53 -0.26
N GLN A 20 3.24 0.14 0.82
CA GLN A 20 2.00 0.92 0.89
C GLN A 20 1.99 2.07 -0.12
N ALA A 21 3.08 2.84 -0.24
CA ALA A 21 3.18 3.92 -1.22
C ALA A 21 3.09 3.41 -2.67
N ARG A 22 3.67 2.25 -2.96
CA ARG A 22 3.54 1.60 -4.28
C ARG A 22 2.11 1.13 -4.53
N ALA A 23 1.45 0.53 -3.55
CA ALA A 23 0.07 0.08 -3.65
C ALA A 23 -0.88 1.25 -3.96
N GLU A 24 -0.68 2.40 -3.30
CA GLU A 24 -1.48 3.60 -3.58
C GLU A 24 -1.22 4.17 -4.98
N ARG A 25 0.04 4.23 -5.42
CA ARG A 25 0.36 4.68 -6.77
C ARG A 25 -0.28 3.76 -7.82
N LEU A 26 -0.24 2.45 -7.59
CA LEU A 26 -0.80 1.47 -8.52
C LEU A 26 -2.33 1.53 -8.55
N SER A 27 -3.00 1.68 -7.40
CA SER A 27 -4.46 1.84 -7.36
C SER A 27 -4.91 3.05 -8.15
N ARG A 28 -4.20 4.17 -7.99
CA ARG A 28 -4.49 5.42 -8.71
C ARG A 28 -4.33 5.24 -10.21
N ILE A 29 -3.25 4.62 -10.67
CA ILE A 29 -3.01 4.34 -12.09
C ILE A 29 -4.14 3.46 -12.66
N ILE A 30 -4.50 2.37 -11.98
CA ILE A 30 -5.54 1.45 -12.44
C ILE A 30 -6.88 2.18 -12.56
N VAL A 31 -7.32 2.87 -11.51
CA VAL A 31 -8.62 3.56 -11.51
C VAL A 31 -8.67 4.67 -12.55
N THR A 32 -7.58 5.44 -12.71
CA THR A 32 -7.52 6.47 -13.75
C THR A 32 -7.58 5.88 -15.16
N LEU A 33 -6.86 4.79 -15.44
CA LEU A 33 -6.91 4.11 -16.74
C LEU A 33 -8.31 3.60 -17.06
N PHE A 34 -8.95 2.89 -16.12
CA PHE A 34 -10.32 2.41 -16.29
C PHE A 34 -11.34 3.53 -16.40
N GLY A 35 -11.12 4.66 -15.70
CA GLY A 35 -11.96 5.85 -15.84
C GLY A 35 -11.89 6.46 -17.23
N VAL A 36 -10.69 6.62 -17.80
CA VAL A 36 -10.50 7.15 -19.17
C VAL A 36 -11.12 6.21 -20.21
N VAL A 37 -10.81 4.91 -20.13
CA VAL A 37 -11.36 3.90 -21.07
C VAL A 37 -12.87 3.82 -20.95
N GLY A 38 -13.38 3.75 -19.72
CA GLY A 38 -14.81 3.72 -19.43
C GLY A 38 -15.53 4.94 -19.97
N PHE A 39 -14.95 6.13 -19.80
CA PHE A 39 -15.51 7.38 -20.31
C PHE A 39 -15.58 7.42 -21.84
N ILE A 40 -14.49 7.04 -22.53
CA ILE A 40 -14.47 6.98 -24.00
C ILE A 40 -15.52 5.97 -24.51
N TRP A 41 -15.58 4.80 -23.90
CA TRP A 41 -16.53 3.75 -24.28
C TRP A 41 -17.99 4.15 -24.06
N GLY A 42 -18.30 4.70 -22.89
CA GLY A 42 -19.66 5.17 -22.60
C GLY A 42 -20.08 6.37 -23.44
N TYR A 43 -19.13 7.21 -23.89
CA TYR A 43 -19.40 8.27 -24.85
C TYR A 43 -19.82 7.70 -26.21
N ILE A 44 -19.12 6.68 -26.73
CA ILE A 44 -19.46 6.02 -28.00
C ILE A 44 -20.85 5.38 -27.94
N ILE A 45 -21.18 4.69 -26.84
CA ILE A 45 -22.46 4.00 -26.67
C ILE A 45 -23.59 4.96 -26.25
N GLN A 46 -23.26 6.21 -25.89
CA GLN A 46 -24.17 7.20 -25.31
C GLN A 46 -24.93 6.72 -24.07
N GLN A 47 -24.35 5.79 -23.31
CA GLN A 47 -24.92 5.29 -22.05
C GLN A 47 -23.94 5.48 -20.91
N PHE A 48 -24.33 6.30 -19.93
CA PHE A 48 -23.51 6.56 -18.75
C PHE A 48 -23.36 5.31 -17.86
N SER A 49 -24.34 4.39 -17.85
CA SER A 49 -24.23 3.15 -17.07
C SER A 49 -23.01 2.29 -17.45
N GLN A 50 -22.61 2.32 -18.72
CA GLN A 50 -21.43 1.56 -19.20
C GLN A 50 -20.12 2.11 -18.61
N THR A 51 -20.02 3.44 -18.44
CA THR A 51 -18.84 4.05 -17.79
C THR A 51 -18.71 3.57 -16.35
N ILE A 52 -19.84 3.51 -15.63
CA ILE A 52 -19.90 3.07 -14.23
C ILE A 52 -19.53 1.59 -14.12
N TYR A 53 -20.01 0.72 -15.02
CA TYR A 53 -19.64 -0.70 -14.98
C TYR A 53 -18.15 -0.91 -15.20
N ILE A 54 -17.55 -0.20 -16.16
CA ILE A 54 -16.11 -0.29 -16.43
C ILE A 54 -15.30 0.28 -15.26
N LEU A 55 -15.71 1.43 -14.71
CA LEU A 55 -15.07 2.03 -13.55
C LEU A 55 -15.16 1.11 -12.32
N GLY A 56 -16.33 0.52 -12.08
CA GLY A 56 -16.57 -0.42 -10.99
C GLY A 56 -15.72 -1.69 -11.13
N ALA A 57 -15.60 -2.23 -12.34
CA ALA A 57 -14.70 -3.35 -12.62
C ALA A 57 -13.23 -2.97 -12.35
N GLY A 58 -12.79 -1.78 -12.77
CA GLY A 58 -11.46 -1.27 -12.47
C GLY A 58 -11.20 -1.07 -10.98
N PHE A 59 -12.21 -0.65 -10.22
CA PHE A 59 -12.12 -0.47 -8.78
C PHE A 59 -11.99 -1.80 -8.03
N VAL A 60 -12.80 -2.80 -8.40
CA VAL A 60 -12.70 -4.16 -7.86
C VAL A 60 -11.32 -4.76 -8.16
N LEU A 61 -10.83 -4.58 -9.39
CA LEU A 61 -9.49 -5.03 -9.78
C LEU A 61 -8.40 -4.33 -8.97
N ALA A 62 -8.51 -3.02 -8.78
CA ALA A 62 -7.58 -2.25 -7.96
C ALA A 62 -7.53 -2.81 -6.53
N PHE A 63 -8.68 -3.09 -5.91
CA PHE A 63 -8.72 -3.68 -4.56
C PHE A 63 -8.06 -5.04 -4.49
N ILE A 64 -8.31 -5.95 -5.44
CA ILE A 64 -7.69 -7.27 -5.47
C ILE A 64 -6.16 -7.14 -5.54
N ILE A 65 -5.64 -6.14 -6.26
CA ILE A 65 -4.21 -5.95 -6.46
C ILE A 65 -3.55 -5.21 -5.28
N THR A 66 -4.26 -4.33 -4.58
CA THR A 66 -3.64 -3.39 -3.62
C THR A 66 -3.95 -3.70 -2.17
N VAL A 67 -5.05 -4.41 -1.87
CA VAL A 67 -5.48 -4.72 -0.51
C VAL A 67 -4.76 -5.94 0.06
N PRO A 68 -4.61 -7.07 -0.65
CA PRO A 68 -3.83 -8.18 -0.13
C PRO A 68 -2.36 -7.76 -0.04
N PRO A 69 -1.67 -8.04 1.07
CA PRO A 69 -0.24 -7.76 1.19
C PRO A 69 0.53 -8.79 0.35
N TRP A 70 0.60 -8.54 -0.95
CA TRP A 70 1.36 -9.38 -1.87
C TRP A 70 2.85 -9.34 -1.53
N PRO A 71 3.61 -10.43 -1.75
CA PRO A 71 5.06 -10.44 -1.51
C PRO A 71 5.82 -9.40 -2.35
N MET A 72 5.20 -8.86 -3.41
CA MET A 72 5.72 -7.73 -4.18
C MET A 72 5.91 -6.46 -3.32
N TYR A 73 5.06 -6.25 -2.32
CA TYR A 73 5.10 -5.07 -1.45
C TYR A 73 6.04 -5.21 -0.25
N ARG A 74 6.67 -6.38 -0.04
CA ARG A 74 7.53 -6.69 1.12
C ARG A 74 9.02 -6.81 0.81
N ARG A 75 9.50 -6.09 -0.19
CA ARG A 75 10.87 -6.28 -0.70
C ARG A 75 11.93 -5.49 0.06
N LYS A 76 11.55 -4.61 0.99
CA LYS A 76 12.48 -3.71 1.68
C LYS A 76 12.16 -3.64 3.18
N PRO A 77 12.72 -4.54 4.00
CA PRO A 77 12.60 -4.41 5.44
C PRO A 77 13.18 -3.06 5.88
N LEU A 78 12.42 -2.31 6.68
CA LEU A 78 12.92 -1.08 7.30
C LEU A 78 13.98 -1.45 8.34
N ASP A 79 15.18 -0.87 8.25
CA ASP A 79 16.15 -0.92 9.34
C ASP A 79 15.78 0.13 10.39
N TRP A 80 15.11 -0.32 11.46
CA TRP A 80 14.76 0.53 12.59
C TRP A 80 16.05 0.93 13.30
N GLN A 81 16.34 2.23 13.39
CA GLN A 81 17.48 2.69 14.18
C GLN A 81 17.25 2.36 15.66
N ALA A 82 18.32 1.94 16.34
CA ALA A 82 18.25 1.65 17.77
C ALA A 82 17.76 2.90 18.54
N PRO A 83 16.89 2.73 19.54
CA PRO A 83 16.42 3.84 20.36
C PRO A 83 17.63 4.53 20.99
N GLN A 84 17.80 5.81 20.68
CA GLN A 84 18.80 6.65 21.31
C GLN A 84 18.34 6.87 22.75
N PHE A 85 18.76 6.00 23.66
CA PHE A 85 18.71 6.30 25.09
C PHE A 85 19.67 7.47 25.32
N GLN A 86 19.15 8.70 25.30
CA GLN A 86 19.86 9.84 25.85
C GLN A 86 20.06 9.57 27.34
N VAL A 87 21.17 8.90 27.67
CA VAL A 87 21.72 8.97 29.01
C VAL A 87 22.22 10.39 29.15
N THR A 88 21.37 11.27 29.68
CA THR A 88 21.76 12.58 30.20
C THR A 88 22.64 12.36 31.44
N GLU A 89 23.88 11.91 31.24
CA GLU A 89 24.92 11.88 32.27
C GLU A 89 26.14 12.68 31.80
N SER A 90 25.98 13.99 31.68
CA SER A 90 27.12 14.88 31.50
C SER A 90 27.00 16.19 32.28
N GLN A 91 26.34 16.17 33.46
CA GLN A 91 26.43 17.26 34.44
C GLN A 91 27.21 16.94 35.74
N THR A 92 27.81 15.75 35.92
CA THR A 92 28.40 15.40 37.24
C THR A 92 29.93 15.28 37.29
N LYS A 93 30.71 15.56 36.23
CA LYS A 93 32.18 15.32 36.27
C LYS A 93 33.14 16.46 35.89
N THR A 94 32.70 17.73 35.77
CA THR A 94 33.62 18.85 35.43
C THR A 94 33.60 20.04 36.41
N LYS A 95 32.97 19.95 37.59
CA LYS A 95 33.06 21.00 38.65
C LYS A 95 33.72 20.53 39.95
N LYS A 96 34.62 19.53 39.89
CA LYS A 96 35.45 19.14 41.04
C LYS A 96 36.96 19.12 40.75
N LYS A 97 37.42 19.66 39.61
CA LYS A 97 38.85 19.77 39.33
C LYS A 97 39.19 20.81 38.25
N LYS A 98 39.01 22.09 38.55
CA LYS A 98 39.97 23.16 38.21
C LYS A 98 39.61 24.43 38.95
#